data_AF-A0A1G7LJY8-F1
#
_entry.id   AF-A0A1G7LJY8-F1
#
_cell.length_a   1.000
_cell.length_b   1.000
_cell.length_c   1.000
_cell.angle_alpha   90.00
_cell.angle_beta   90.00
_cell.angle_gamma   90.00
#
_symmetry.space_group_name_H-M   'P 1'
#
loop_
_entity.id
_entity.type
_entity.pdbx_description
1 polymer ?
#
loop_
_entity_poly.entity_id
_entity_poly.type
_entity_poly.pdbx_seq_one_letter_code
_entity_poly.pdbx_strand_id
1 'polypeptide(L)'
;MFKVFANKDFLEGVLYDKTPKNWYNIFMSGNVAEVCVPEEIDDEEIDPMGAVGIVGSLQLMGTTVKTDAEYINDIPRNSRRVLENPNAVFLLNIEAKSAEDIQNRYGVICQSIEAIDDDVLTMAYEYDLSDGQEGIDWAVYFDKSNHTLPSNALIICDRYMFSADSKSGPRVAQDALELGLLNIRDILSSILPKRHNDEYNVLIVFDSSTFDKNEEQETRMFNSIVKNLKDYADGIKKTRRYKIRFDLISVDHNCINYKKLHNRRIISNYFVVRADYKLQAFKDNMSTATQTIFYDALFSKIVPLKPSGPDSPIKSQLQTIESIRELIQNGCCRKYASIVDKQEETSVTTICGTCTNRLMEND
;
A
#
# COMPACT_ATOMS: atom_id res chain seq x y z
N MET A 1 -9.25 -6.71 -0.33
CA MET A 1 -9.50 -7.54 -1.52
C MET A 1 -9.30 -6.68 -2.76
N PHE A 2 -8.81 -7.24 -3.87
CA PHE A 2 -8.55 -6.46 -5.09
C PHE A 2 -9.81 -6.43 -5.97
N LYS A 3 -10.29 -5.24 -6.30
CA LYS A 3 -11.51 -5.01 -7.10
C LYS A 3 -11.16 -4.26 -8.39
N VAL A 4 -11.86 -4.54 -9.49
CA VAL A 4 -11.68 -3.84 -10.77
C VAL A 4 -13.03 -3.32 -11.26
N PHE A 5 -13.12 -2.02 -11.51
CA PHE A 5 -14.24 -1.40 -12.22
C PHE A 5 -13.84 -1.30 -13.68
N ALA A 6 -14.54 -2.01 -14.56
CA ALA A 6 -14.20 -2.08 -15.98
C ALA A 6 -15.42 -1.86 -16.85
N ASN A 7 -15.20 -1.30 -18.05
CA ASN A 7 -16.21 -1.35 -19.10
C ASN A 7 -16.31 -2.78 -19.68
N LYS A 8 -17.50 -3.15 -20.16
CA LYS A 8 -17.75 -4.45 -20.81
C LYS A 8 -16.84 -4.67 -22.01
N ASP A 9 -16.71 -3.70 -22.90
CA ASP A 9 -15.89 -3.78 -24.11
C ASP A 9 -14.43 -4.14 -23.80
N PHE A 10 -13.90 -3.59 -22.70
CA PHE A 10 -12.55 -3.91 -22.24
C PHE A 10 -12.44 -5.35 -21.75
N LEU A 11 -13.42 -5.83 -20.97
CA LEU A 11 -13.42 -7.22 -20.50
C LEU A 11 -13.56 -8.21 -21.65
N GLU A 12 -14.37 -7.90 -22.66
CA GLU A 12 -14.50 -8.71 -23.87
C GLU A 12 -13.17 -8.84 -24.59
N GLY A 13 -12.48 -7.74 -24.88
CA GLY A 13 -11.16 -7.78 -25.51
C GLY A 13 -10.13 -8.54 -24.67
N VAL A 14 -10.12 -8.33 -23.35
CA VAL A 14 -9.17 -9.01 -22.47
C VAL A 14 -9.43 -10.51 -22.38
N LEU A 15 -10.68 -10.95 -22.30
CA LEU A 15 -11.00 -12.35 -22.02
C LEU A 15 -11.11 -13.20 -23.29
N TYR A 16 -11.61 -12.64 -24.39
CA TYR A 16 -11.68 -13.32 -25.68
C TYR A 16 -10.37 -13.22 -26.44
N ASP A 17 -9.86 -12.00 -26.63
CA ASP A 17 -8.67 -11.77 -27.45
C ASP A 17 -7.36 -11.94 -26.66
N LYS A 18 -7.45 -12.04 -25.32
CA LYS A 18 -6.29 -12.14 -24.42
C LYS A 18 -5.38 -10.92 -24.50
N THR A 19 -5.97 -9.76 -24.76
CA THR A 19 -5.30 -8.46 -24.88
C THR A 19 -6.09 -7.36 -24.16
N PRO A 20 -5.44 -6.54 -23.31
CA PRO A 20 -4.03 -6.58 -22.98
C PRO A 20 -3.62 -7.82 -22.15
N LYS A 21 -2.39 -8.33 -22.36
CA LYS A 21 -1.99 -9.68 -21.93
C LYS A 21 -1.80 -9.76 -20.42
N ASN A 22 -1.23 -8.73 -19.80
CA ASN A 22 -1.05 -8.74 -18.36
C ASN A 22 -2.40 -8.61 -17.65
N TRP A 23 -3.32 -7.79 -18.17
CA TRP A 23 -4.69 -7.75 -17.65
C TRP A 23 -5.39 -9.11 -17.75
N TYR A 24 -5.24 -9.84 -18.85
CA TYR A 24 -5.73 -11.23 -18.94
C TYR A 24 -5.15 -12.11 -17.83
N ASN A 25 -3.82 -12.06 -17.64
CA ASN A 25 -3.17 -12.84 -16.58
C ASN A 25 -3.64 -12.44 -15.17
N ILE A 26 -3.91 -11.15 -14.94
CA ILE A 26 -4.43 -10.63 -13.67
C ILE A 26 -5.81 -11.21 -13.38
N PHE A 27 -6.75 -11.14 -14.33
CA PHE A 27 -8.08 -11.72 -14.17
C PHE A 27 -8.03 -13.24 -13.99
N MET A 28 -7.13 -13.92 -14.71
CA MET A 28 -6.97 -15.38 -14.63
C MET A 28 -6.12 -15.85 -13.42
N SER A 29 -5.73 -14.95 -12.52
CA SER A 29 -4.83 -15.29 -11.41
C SER A 29 -5.54 -15.82 -10.16
N GLY A 30 -6.87 -15.65 -10.08
CA GLY A 30 -7.67 -15.92 -8.88
C GLY A 30 -7.43 -14.96 -7.72
N ASN A 31 -6.75 -13.83 -7.95
CA ASN A 31 -6.54 -12.80 -6.92
C ASN A 31 -7.42 -11.54 -7.12
N VAL A 32 -8.17 -11.46 -8.23
CA VAL A 32 -9.21 -10.46 -8.42
C VAL A 32 -10.48 -10.96 -7.74
N ALA A 33 -10.90 -10.31 -6.66
CA ALA A 33 -12.06 -10.74 -5.89
C ALA A 33 -13.38 -10.34 -6.56
N GLU A 34 -13.41 -9.14 -7.15
CA GLU A 34 -14.62 -8.56 -7.72
C GLU A 34 -14.31 -7.77 -9.00
N VAL A 35 -15.19 -7.92 -9.99
CA VAL A 35 -15.23 -7.11 -11.21
C VAL A 35 -16.59 -6.45 -11.31
N CYS A 36 -16.61 -5.12 -11.37
CA CYS A 36 -17.82 -4.33 -11.49
C CYS A 36 -17.93 -3.74 -12.90
N VAL A 37 -19.09 -3.91 -13.52
CA VAL A 37 -19.39 -3.46 -14.88
C VAL A 37 -20.62 -2.54 -14.92
N PRO A 38 -20.73 -1.63 -15.90
CA PRO A 38 -21.85 -0.68 -15.95
C PRO A 38 -23.16 -1.30 -16.47
N GLU A 39 -23.10 -2.49 -17.08
CA GLU A 39 -24.26 -3.19 -17.62
C GLU A 39 -24.10 -4.70 -17.41
N GLU A 40 -25.21 -5.42 -17.37
CA GLU A 40 -25.18 -6.89 -17.29
C GLU A 40 -24.49 -7.46 -18.54
N ILE A 41 -23.62 -8.44 -18.31
CA ILE A 41 -22.99 -9.21 -19.37
C ILE A 41 -23.95 -10.36 -19.67
N ASP A 42 -24.54 -10.32 -20.86
CA ASP A 42 -25.39 -11.40 -21.34
C ASP A 42 -24.50 -12.60 -21.71
N ASP A 43 -24.49 -13.62 -20.84
CA ASP A 43 -23.71 -14.85 -21.01
C ASP A 43 -24.50 -15.91 -21.82
N GLU A 44 -25.57 -15.53 -22.54
CA GLU A 44 -26.43 -16.46 -23.30
C GLU A 44 -25.74 -17.13 -24.51
N GLU A 45 -24.59 -16.63 -24.98
CA GLU A 45 -23.80 -17.35 -25.98
C GLU A 45 -22.84 -18.34 -25.31
N ILE A 46 -23.38 -19.50 -24.92
CA ILE A 46 -22.57 -20.73 -24.93
C ILE A 46 -22.12 -20.90 -26.38
N ASP A 47 -20.84 -20.60 -26.63
CA ASP A 47 -20.19 -20.97 -27.89
C ASP A 47 -20.55 -22.45 -28.17
N PRO A 48 -21.09 -22.79 -29.36
CA PRO A 48 -21.35 -24.17 -29.73
C PRO A 48 -20.12 -25.10 -29.65
N MET A 49 -18.90 -24.55 -29.46
CA MET A 49 -17.67 -25.28 -29.14
C MET A 49 -17.40 -25.51 -27.63
N GLY A 50 -18.24 -25.03 -26.73
CA GLY A 50 -18.14 -25.26 -25.28
C GLY A 50 -17.21 -24.29 -24.52
N ALA A 51 -16.94 -23.09 -25.08
CA ALA A 51 -16.23 -22.05 -24.35
C ALA A 51 -17.12 -21.44 -23.25
N VAL A 52 -16.55 -21.22 -22.08
CA VAL A 52 -17.21 -20.56 -20.96
C VAL A 52 -17.30 -19.05 -21.26
N GLY A 53 -18.47 -18.44 -21.09
CA GLY A 53 -18.67 -16.99 -21.24
C GLY A 53 -17.76 -16.15 -20.33
N ILE A 54 -17.82 -14.82 -20.46
CA ILE A 54 -16.97 -13.91 -19.68
C ILE A 54 -17.22 -14.08 -18.19
N VAL A 55 -18.49 -14.09 -17.78
CA VAL A 55 -18.84 -14.20 -16.36
C VAL A 55 -18.42 -15.55 -15.84
N GLY A 56 -18.70 -16.62 -16.59
CA GLY A 56 -18.26 -17.96 -16.22
C GLY A 56 -16.73 -18.09 -16.11
N SER A 57 -15.95 -17.46 -17.00
CA SER A 57 -14.47 -17.51 -16.97
C SER A 57 -13.91 -16.84 -15.72
N LEU A 58 -14.47 -15.69 -15.34
CA LEU A 58 -14.11 -14.98 -14.11
C LEU A 58 -14.53 -15.77 -12.86
N GLN A 59 -15.75 -16.33 -12.86
CA GLN A 59 -16.27 -17.12 -11.75
C GLN A 59 -15.48 -18.41 -11.50
N LEU A 60 -14.96 -19.06 -12.56
CA LEU A 60 -14.07 -20.22 -12.42
C LEU A 60 -12.78 -19.87 -11.66
N MET A 61 -12.34 -18.62 -11.72
CA MET A 61 -11.19 -18.11 -10.95
C MET A 61 -11.55 -17.63 -9.55
N GLY A 62 -12.83 -17.70 -9.17
CA GLY A 62 -13.34 -17.21 -7.88
C GLY A 62 -13.66 -15.71 -7.86
N THR A 63 -13.71 -15.05 -9.02
CA THR A 63 -14.07 -13.64 -9.14
C THR A 63 -15.59 -13.47 -9.17
N THR A 64 -16.11 -12.55 -8.35
CA THR A 64 -17.52 -12.14 -8.40
C THR A 64 -17.70 -11.05 -9.45
N VAL A 65 -18.68 -11.18 -10.34
CA VAL A 65 -19.05 -10.13 -11.30
C VAL A 65 -20.31 -9.43 -10.81
N LYS A 66 -20.30 -8.10 -10.75
CA LYS A 66 -21.43 -7.26 -10.33
C LYS A 66 -21.72 -6.17 -11.35
N THR A 67 -22.99 -5.79 -11.44
CA THR A 67 -23.41 -4.62 -12.22
C THR A 67 -23.57 -3.43 -11.28
N ASP A 68 -22.87 -2.33 -11.57
CA ASP A 68 -22.96 -1.07 -10.82
C ASP A 68 -22.90 0.14 -11.75
N ALA A 69 -23.94 0.24 -12.60
CA ALA A 69 -24.10 1.29 -13.60
C ALA A 69 -24.04 2.69 -12.97
N GLU A 70 -24.73 2.88 -11.84
CA GLU A 70 -24.85 4.17 -11.20
C GLU A 70 -23.51 4.65 -10.65
N TYR A 71 -22.76 3.78 -9.97
CA TYR A 71 -21.44 4.13 -9.45
C TYR A 71 -20.46 4.47 -10.58
N ILE A 72 -20.31 3.58 -11.57
CA ILE A 72 -19.32 3.72 -12.65
C ILE A 72 -19.60 4.96 -13.49
N ASN A 73 -20.86 5.17 -13.88
CA ASN A 73 -21.24 6.31 -14.74
C ASN A 73 -21.21 7.66 -14.02
N ASP A 74 -21.19 7.68 -12.69
CA ASP A 74 -21.10 8.91 -11.90
C ASP A 74 -19.66 9.35 -11.65
N ILE A 75 -18.65 8.46 -11.71
CA ILE A 75 -17.22 8.82 -11.53
C ILE A 75 -16.76 10.01 -12.39
N PRO A 76 -17.14 10.14 -13.68
CA PRO A 76 -16.73 11.29 -14.49
C PRO A 76 -17.31 12.61 -13.98
N ARG A 77 -18.47 12.58 -13.31
CA ARG A 77 -19.18 13.76 -12.77
C ARG A 77 -18.79 14.05 -11.32
N ASN A 78 -18.53 12.99 -10.56
CA ASN A 78 -18.16 13.02 -9.15
C ASN A 78 -16.95 12.10 -8.90
N SER A 79 -15.78 12.54 -9.36
CA SER A 79 -14.58 11.69 -9.34
C SER A 79 -14.09 11.31 -7.96
N ARG A 80 -14.56 11.97 -6.89
CA ARG A 80 -14.21 11.60 -5.51
C ARG A 80 -14.70 10.20 -5.13
N ARG A 81 -15.73 9.67 -5.81
CA ARG A 81 -16.31 8.35 -5.53
C ARG A 81 -15.32 7.20 -5.66
N VAL A 82 -14.22 7.37 -6.41
CA VAL A 82 -13.16 6.36 -6.46
C VAL A 82 -12.55 6.05 -5.09
N LEU A 83 -12.64 6.99 -4.14
CA LEU A 83 -12.21 6.78 -2.75
C LEU A 83 -13.16 5.91 -1.92
N GLU A 84 -14.36 5.59 -2.42
CA GLU A 84 -15.25 4.57 -1.83
C GLU A 84 -14.67 3.16 -2.05
N ASN A 85 -13.79 2.99 -3.05
CA ASN A 85 -13.05 1.76 -3.31
C ASN A 85 -11.55 2.08 -3.49
N PRO A 86 -10.85 2.51 -2.42
CA PRO A 86 -9.52 3.14 -2.52
C PRO A 86 -8.41 2.19 -2.99
N ASN A 87 -8.67 0.87 -2.98
CA ASN A 87 -7.75 -0.17 -3.43
C ASN A 87 -8.13 -0.79 -4.78
N ALA A 88 -9.18 -0.28 -5.42
CA ALA A 88 -9.65 -0.78 -6.70
C ALA A 88 -8.88 -0.17 -7.88
N VAL A 89 -9.03 -0.76 -9.06
CA VAL A 89 -8.59 -0.18 -10.32
C VAL A 89 -9.78 0.21 -11.17
N PHE A 90 -9.70 1.35 -11.84
CA PHE A 90 -10.77 1.91 -12.66
C PHE A 90 -10.34 1.96 -14.12
N LEU A 91 -10.91 1.10 -14.95
CA LEU A 91 -10.68 1.00 -16.39
C LEU A 91 -11.93 1.49 -17.11
N LEU A 92 -11.98 2.80 -17.35
CA LEU A 92 -13.21 3.52 -17.65
C LEU A 92 -13.27 3.97 -19.11
N ASN A 93 -14.49 4.01 -19.65
CA ASN A 93 -14.76 4.62 -20.95
C ASN A 93 -14.87 6.15 -20.82
N ILE A 94 -13.73 6.80 -20.60
CA ILE A 94 -13.57 8.26 -20.49
C ILE A 94 -12.30 8.71 -21.22
N GLU A 95 -12.17 10.01 -21.50
CA GLU A 95 -10.95 10.56 -22.07
C GLU A 95 -9.71 10.27 -21.20
N ALA A 96 -8.58 9.91 -21.83
CA ALA A 96 -7.32 9.60 -21.13
C ALA A 96 -6.86 10.71 -20.16
N LYS A 97 -7.02 11.98 -20.55
CA LYS A 97 -6.69 13.13 -19.70
C LYS A 97 -7.57 13.20 -18.44
N SER A 98 -8.84 12.83 -18.56
CA SER A 98 -9.76 12.78 -17.42
C SER A 98 -9.37 11.64 -16.47
N ALA A 99 -9.05 10.46 -17.01
CA ALA A 99 -8.56 9.34 -16.22
C ALA A 99 -7.26 9.69 -15.45
N GLU A 100 -6.29 10.30 -16.13
CA GLU A 100 -5.03 10.76 -15.54
C GLU A 100 -5.27 11.78 -14.40
N ASP A 101 -6.19 12.73 -14.60
CA ASP A 101 -6.53 13.73 -13.59
C ASP A 101 -7.25 13.11 -12.36
N ILE A 102 -8.06 12.07 -12.55
CA ILE A 102 -8.66 11.30 -11.44
C ILE A 102 -7.56 10.57 -10.66
N GLN A 103 -6.71 9.82 -11.36
CA GLN A 103 -5.59 9.09 -10.78
C GLN A 103 -4.68 10.00 -9.94
N ASN A 104 -4.27 11.14 -10.51
CA ASN A 104 -3.40 12.09 -9.85
C ASN A 104 -4.05 12.81 -8.65
N ARG A 105 -5.38 13.00 -8.66
CA ARG A 105 -6.08 13.67 -7.56
C ARG A 105 -6.42 12.75 -6.40
N TYR A 106 -6.61 11.46 -6.65
CA TYR A 106 -7.15 10.54 -5.65
C TYR A 106 -6.25 9.34 -5.35
N GLY A 107 -5.11 9.19 -6.04
CA GLY A 107 -4.14 8.15 -5.71
C GLY A 107 -4.66 6.74 -5.97
N VAL A 108 -5.46 6.57 -7.03
CA VAL A 108 -5.95 5.28 -7.52
C VAL A 108 -5.45 5.05 -8.94
N ILE A 109 -5.32 3.81 -9.40
CA ILE A 109 -5.12 3.55 -10.83
C ILE A 109 -6.45 3.80 -11.54
N CYS A 110 -6.46 4.82 -12.40
CA CYS A 110 -7.59 5.16 -13.25
C CYS A 110 -7.08 5.34 -14.68
N GLN A 111 -7.49 4.44 -15.59
CA GLN A 111 -7.07 4.43 -16.98
C GLN A 111 -8.28 4.52 -17.91
N SER A 112 -8.06 5.18 -19.04
CA SER A 112 -9.01 5.13 -20.15
C SER A 112 -8.83 3.83 -20.90
N ILE A 113 -9.93 3.20 -21.33
CA ILE A 113 -9.87 2.02 -22.20
C ILE A 113 -9.21 2.31 -23.56
N GLU A 114 -9.13 3.59 -23.97
CA GLU A 114 -8.45 4.02 -25.19
C GLU A 114 -6.91 4.10 -25.02
N ALA A 115 -6.43 4.09 -23.77
CA ALA A 115 -5.02 4.30 -23.42
C ALA A 115 -4.63 3.51 -22.17
N ILE A 116 -4.77 2.18 -22.24
CA ILE A 116 -4.40 1.25 -21.17
C ILE A 116 -2.88 1.06 -21.16
N ASP A 117 -2.27 1.21 -19.98
CA ASP A 117 -0.92 0.74 -19.71
C ASP A 117 -1.03 -0.69 -19.14
N ASP A 118 -0.66 -1.68 -19.97
CA ASP A 118 -0.73 -3.11 -19.60
C ASP A 118 0.32 -3.48 -18.53
N ASP A 119 1.38 -2.68 -18.36
CA ASP A 119 2.47 -2.99 -17.42
C ASP A 119 2.27 -2.35 -16.03
N VAL A 120 1.21 -1.55 -15.85
CA VAL A 120 0.97 -0.73 -14.64
C VAL A 120 1.02 -1.51 -13.32
N LEU A 121 0.69 -2.80 -13.32
CA LEU A 121 0.68 -3.65 -12.12
C LEU A 121 1.72 -4.78 -12.13
N THR A 122 2.56 -4.86 -13.16
CA THR A 122 3.51 -5.96 -13.37
C THR A 122 4.97 -5.56 -13.16
N MET A 123 5.23 -4.28 -12.88
CA MET A 123 6.58 -3.79 -12.62
C MET A 123 7.21 -4.40 -11.35
N ALA A 124 8.47 -4.79 -11.45
CA ALA A 124 9.30 -5.16 -10.31
C ALA A 124 10.73 -4.62 -10.49
N TYR A 125 11.37 -4.33 -9.36
CA TYR A 125 12.72 -3.82 -9.28
C TYR A 125 13.40 -4.34 -8.02
N GLU A 126 14.68 -4.67 -8.11
CA GLU A 126 15.50 -5.07 -6.97
C GLU A 126 16.79 -4.26 -6.96
N TYR A 127 17.26 -3.92 -5.77
CA TYR A 127 18.49 -3.16 -5.59
C TYR A 127 19.32 -3.73 -4.45
N ASP A 128 20.51 -4.22 -4.80
CA ASP A 128 21.49 -4.71 -3.86
C ASP A 128 22.29 -3.55 -3.29
N LEU A 129 22.27 -3.43 -1.95
CA LEU A 129 23.04 -2.47 -1.20
C LEU A 129 24.24 -3.17 -0.56
N SER A 130 25.39 -2.51 -0.62
CA SER A 130 26.53 -2.82 0.25
C SER A 130 26.54 -1.85 1.44
N ASP A 131 26.96 -2.32 2.61
CA ASP A 131 27.20 -1.45 3.76
C ASP A 131 28.20 -0.33 3.41
N GLY A 132 27.86 0.91 3.76
CA GLY A 132 28.65 2.10 3.42
C GLY A 132 28.60 2.52 1.96
N GLN A 133 27.75 1.94 1.11
CA GLN A 133 27.59 2.39 -0.27
C GLN A 133 27.11 3.84 -0.31
N GLU A 134 27.87 4.73 -0.95
CA GLU A 134 27.56 6.16 -1.09
C GLU A 134 26.59 6.46 -2.25
N GLY A 135 25.99 7.64 -2.22
CA GLY A 135 25.16 8.17 -3.31
C GLY A 135 23.79 7.49 -3.43
N ILE A 136 23.29 6.94 -2.31
CA ILE A 136 22.01 6.23 -2.27
C ILE A 136 21.21 6.65 -1.02
N ASP A 137 19.94 6.89 -1.25
CA ASP A 137 18.92 7.14 -0.23
C ASP A 137 17.57 6.59 -0.75
N TRP A 138 16.48 6.84 -0.01
CA TRP A 138 15.15 6.42 -0.46
C TRP A 138 14.68 7.14 -1.72
N ALA A 139 15.05 8.42 -1.93
CA ALA A 139 14.66 9.16 -3.11
C ALA A 139 15.31 8.57 -4.37
N VAL A 140 16.62 8.30 -4.32
CA VAL A 140 17.36 7.65 -5.40
C VAL A 140 16.84 6.23 -5.64
N TYR A 141 16.48 5.49 -4.58
CA TYR A 141 15.88 4.16 -4.74
C TYR A 141 14.53 4.21 -5.48
N PHE A 142 13.62 5.10 -5.08
CA PHE A 142 12.30 5.24 -5.72
C PHE A 142 12.37 5.89 -7.11
N ASP A 143 13.34 6.78 -7.36
CA ASP A 143 13.58 7.30 -8.70
C ASP A 143 14.05 6.17 -9.65
N LYS A 144 14.92 5.27 -9.16
CA LYS A 144 15.40 4.11 -9.94
C LYS A 144 14.33 3.05 -10.20
N SER A 145 13.31 2.93 -9.33
CA SER A 145 12.19 2.02 -9.60
C SER A 145 11.31 2.49 -10.76
N ASN A 146 11.61 3.65 -11.36
CA ASN A 146 11.08 4.11 -12.64
C ASN A 146 9.54 4.14 -12.63
N HIS A 147 8.96 4.92 -11.71
CA HIS A 147 7.52 5.15 -11.44
C HIS A 147 7.05 4.56 -10.11
N THR A 148 6.81 5.42 -9.13
CA THR A 148 5.94 5.11 -7.98
C THR A 148 4.49 5.08 -8.47
N LEU A 149 3.80 3.95 -8.29
CA LEU A 149 2.38 3.82 -8.63
C LEU A 149 1.55 4.80 -7.79
N PRO A 150 0.39 5.28 -8.32
CA PRO A 150 -0.48 6.17 -7.56
C PRO A 150 -0.90 5.54 -6.24
N SER A 151 -1.00 6.35 -5.19
CA SER A 151 -1.39 5.86 -3.88
C SER A 151 -2.14 6.91 -3.09
N ASN A 152 -3.04 6.44 -2.23
CA ASN A 152 -3.79 7.25 -1.28
C ASN A 152 -3.58 6.80 0.17
N ALA A 153 -2.92 5.67 0.36
CA ALA A 153 -2.59 5.13 1.65
C ALA A 153 -1.27 4.36 1.63
N LEU A 154 -0.64 4.28 2.82
CA LEU A 154 0.61 3.58 3.04
C LEU A 154 0.57 2.86 4.40
N ILE A 155 1.18 1.68 4.47
CA ILE A 155 1.54 1.01 5.72
C ILE A 155 3.06 0.82 5.71
N ILE A 156 3.74 1.29 6.75
CA ILE A 156 5.16 1.03 7.01
C ILE A 156 5.24 0.06 8.19
N CYS A 157 5.77 -1.12 7.97
CA CYS A 157 5.90 -2.17 8.98
C CYS A 157 7.36 -2.56 9.14
N ASP A 158 7.97 -2.18 10.26
CA ASP A 158 9.29 -2.64 10.67
C ASP A 158 9.36 -2.60 12.20
N ARG A 159 9.49 -3.77 12.83
CA ARG A 159 9.52 -3.89 14.29
C ARG A 159 10.66 -3.10 14.92
N TYR A 160 11.77 -2.96 14.21
CA TYR A 160 12.99 -2.34 14.72
C TYR A 160 13.23 -0.95 14.13
N MET A 161 12.19 -0.33 13.55
CA MET A 161 12.31 0.95 12.83
C MET A 161 13.01 2.05 13.63
N PHE A 162 12.80 2.08 14.95
CA PHE A 162 13.33 3.10 15.87
C PHE A 162 14.26 2.50 16.92
N SER A 163 14.79 1.30 16.67
CA SER A 163 15.51 0.52 17.67
C SER A 163 16.96 0.40 17.28
N ALA A 164 17.85 0.52 18.26
CA ALA A 164 19.27 0.30 18.03
C ALA A 164 19.53 -1.18 17.70
N ASP A 165 20.55 -1.45 16.88
CA ASP A 165 21.08 -2.80 16.76
C ASP A 165 21.48 -3.30 18.16
N SER A 166 21.01 -4.50 18.51
CA SER A 166 20.87 -5.08 19.86
C SER A 166 22.13 -5.16 20.73
N LYS A 167 23.29 -4.75 20.21
CA LYS A 167 24.59 -4.77 20.89
C LYS A 167 24.96 -3.43 21.53
N SER A 168 24.08 -2.44 21.49
CA SER A 168 24.47 -1.04 21.68
C SER A 168 23.73 -0.39 22.86
N GLY A 169 24.46 0.34 23.71
CA GLY A 169 23.91 0.96 24.92
C GLY A 169 22.96 2.16 24.67
N PRO A 170 22.47 2.84 25.73
CA PRO A 170 21.35 3.79 25.66
C PRO A 170 21.54 5.00 24.73
N ARG A 171 22.78 5.49 24.54
CA ARG A 171 23.06 6.60 23.60
C ARG A 171 22.75 6.21 22.15
N VAL A 172 22.92 4.93 21.81
CA VAL A 172 22.64 4.42 20.45
C VAL A 172 21.13 4.30 20.21
N ALA A 173 20.30 4.24 21.25
CA ALA A 173 18.84 4.23 21.11
C ALA A 173 18.28 5.58 20.62
N GLN A 174 18.86 6.72 21.06
CA GLN A 174 18.47 8.04 20.57
C GLN A 174 18.90 8.24 19.10
N ASP A 175 20.12 7.82 18.75
CA ASP A 175 20.59 7.85 17.37
C ASP A 175 19.70 6.98 16.46
N ALA A 176 19.25 5.82 16.95
CA ALA A 176 18.36 4.94 16.21
C ALA A 176 16.95 5.53 16.02
N LEU A 177 16.42 6.23 17.03
CA LEU A 177 15.15 6.95 16.93
C LEU A 177 15.22 8.02 15.84
N GLU A 178 16.26 8.84 15.85
CA GLU A 178 16.46 9.92 14.88
C GLU A 178 16.65 9.37 13.47
N LEU A 179 17.45 8.32 13.33
CA LEU A 179 17.68 7.66 12.05
C LEU A 179 16.42 6.97 11.51
N GLY A 180 15.59 6.38 12.38
CA GLY A 180 14.28 5.84 12.02
C GLY A 180 13.34 6.94 11.51
N LEU A 181 13.25 8.06 12.23
CA LEU A 181 12.47 9.23 11.80
C LEU A 181 12.96 9.82 10.47
N LEU A 182 14.27 9.88 10.26
CA LEU A 182 14.87 10.34 9.00
C LEU A 182 14.45 9.43 7.83
N ASN A 183 14.61 8.11 7.97
CA ASN A 183 14.20 7.17 6.92
C ASN A 183 12.69 7.23 6.64
N ILE A 184 11.82 7.38 7.67
CA ILE A 184 10.38 7.57 7.44
C ILE A 184 10.11 8.84 6.63
N ARG A 185 10.75 9.96 6.98
CA ARG A 185 10.59 11.23 6.25
C ARG A 185 11.04 11.08 4.79
N ASP A 186 12.16 10.41 4.56
CA ASP A 186 12.70 10.21 3.20
C ASP A 186 11.79 9.30 2.37
N ILE A 187 11.33 8.17 2.92
CA ILE A 187 10.33 7.28 2.31
C ILE A 187 9.08 8.09 1.93
N LEU A 188 8.52 8.83 2.88
CA LEU A 188 7.31 9.61 2.66
C LEU A 188 7.54 10.71 1.62
N SER A 189 8.64 11.44 1.67
CA SER A 189 8.94 12.50 0.71
C SER A 189 9.04 11.99 -0.73
N SER A 190 9.46 10.73 -0.89
CA SER A 190 9.63 10.03 -2.17
C SER A 190 8.33 9.44 -2.72
N ILE A 191 7.45 8.93 -1.85
CA ILE A 191 6.20 8.26 -2.28
C ILE A 191 5.03 9.23 -2.35
N LEU A 192 4.97 10.21 -1.44
CA LEU A 192 3.80 11.09 -1.31
C LEU A 192 3.52 11.82 -2.63
N PRO A 193 2.26 11.82 -3.10
CA PRO A 193 1.91 12.38 -4.39
C PRO A 193 2.11 13.90 -4.42
N LYS A 194 2.47 14.46 -5.57
CA LYS A 194 2.67 15.91 -5.71
C LYS A 194 1.36 16.70 -5.63
N ARG A 195 0.25 16.05 -6.03
CA ARG A 195 -1.12 16.56 -5.98
C ARG A 195 -1.98 15.47 -5.36
N HIS A 196 -2.90 15.84 -4.49
CA HIS A 196 -3.91 14.95 -3.91
C HIS A 196 -5.02 15.83 -3.36
N ASN A 197 -6.28 15.42 -3.56
CA ASN A 197 -7.45 16.24 -3.23
C ASN A 197 -8.19 15.75 -1.99
N ASP A 198 -7.63 14.79 -1.27
CA ASP A 198 -8.19 14.26 -0.03
C ASP A 198 -7.08 14.14 1.04
N GLU A 199 -7.36 13.52 2.17
CA GLU A 199 -6.36 13.10 3.15
C GLU A 199 -5.55 11.92 2.60
N TYR A 200 -4.25 11.85 2.91
CA TYR A 200 -3.41 10.68 2.65
C TYR A 200 -3.21 9.93 3.97
N ASN A 201 -3.47 8.62 4.00
CA ASN A 201 -3.38 7.84 5.24
C ASN A 201 -2.06 7.07 5.35
N VAL A 202 -1.36 7.22 6.47
CA VAL A 202 -0.13 6.48 6.76
C VAL A 202 -0.32 5.71 8.06
N LEU A 203 -0.09 4.40 8.04
CA LEU A 203 -0.03 3.57 9.23
C LEU A 203 1.40 3.12 9.45
N ILE A 204 1.93 3.31 10.66
CA ILE A 204 3.28 2.85 11.04
C ILE A 204 3.14 1.79 12.12
N VAL A 205 3.69 0.61 11.86
CA VAL A 205 3.67 -0.55 12.77
C VAL A 205 5.10 -0.90 13.17
N PHE A 206 5.39 -0.89 14.47
CA PHE A 206 6.72 -1.14 15.02
C PHE A 206 6.63 -1.78 16.42
N ASP A 207 7.75 -2.18 17.01
CA ASP A 207 7.79 -2.76 18.35
C ASP A 207 8.46 -1.81 19.35
N SER A 208 7.68 -1.06 20.13
CA SER A 208 8.24 -0.14 21.14
C SER A 208 8.87 -0.85 22.33
N SER A 209 8.59 -2.14 22.57
CA SER A 209 9.24 -2.89 23.66
C SER A 209 10.74 -3.08 23.42
N THR A 210 11.20 -2.83 22.20
CA THR A 210 12.61 -2.88 21.82
C THR A 210 13.38 -1.58 22.10
N PHE A 211 12.69 -0.51 22.51
CA PHE A 211 13.31 0.80 22.76
C PHE A 211 14.12 0.82 24.06
N ASP A 212 13.45 0.44 25.15
CA ASP A 212 14.01 0.36 26.49
C ASP A 212 13.17 -0.62 27.31
N LYS A 213 13.77 -1.22 28.34
CA LYS A 213 13.05 -2.06 29.30
C LYS A 213 12.20 -1.24 30.28
N ASN A 214 12.48 0.05 30.41
CA ASN A 214 11.74 0.98 31.24
C ASN A 214 10.53 1.56 30.48
N GLU A 215 9.33 1.30 30.98
CA GLU A 215 8.06 1.74 30.39
C GLU A 215 7.91 3.27 30.30
N GLU A 216 8.47 4.02 31.25
CA GLU A 216 8.44 5.48 31.23
C GLU A 216 9.28 6.02 30.06
N GLN A 217 10.48 5.49 29.88
CA GLN A 217 11.36 5.86 28.78
C GLN A 217 10.79 5.43 27.43
N GLU A 218 10.23 4.22 27.34
CA GLU A 218 9.48 3.76 26.18
C GLU A 218 8.36 4.74 25.81
N THR A 219 7.58 5.19 26.80
CA THR A 219 6.48 6.15 26.60
C THR A 219 7.00 7.50 26.12
N ARG A 220 8.09 8.01 26.70
CA ARG A 220 8.72 9.26 26.27
C ARG A 220 9.21 9.17 24.81
N MET A 221 9.82 8.05 24.43
CA MET A 221 10.28 7.81 23.06
C MET A 221 9.11 7.73 22.09
N PHE A 222 8.06 6.98 22.42
CA PHE A 222 6.84 6.92 21.61
C PHE A 222 6.21 8.31 21.42
N ASN A 223 6.09 9.11 22.48
CA ASN A 223 5.60 10.49 22.40
C ASN A 223 6.50 11.38 21.52
N SER A 224 7.81 11.17 21.56
CA SER A 224 8.77 11.87 20.69
C SER A 224 8.52 11.55 19.21
N ILE A 225 8.25 10.27 18.87
CA ILE A 225 7.89 9.87 17.50
C ILE A 225 6.61 10.59 17.06
N VAL A 226 5.56 10.53 17.88
CA VAL A 226 4.27 11.18 17.60
C VAL A 226 4.45 12.67 17.32
N LYS A 227 5.19 13.38 18.20
CA LYS A 227 5.49 14.80 18.01
C LYS A 227 6.23 15.06 16.71
N ASN A 228 7.29 14.30 16.42
CA ASN A 228 8.10 14.49 15.21
C ASN A 228 7.34 14.23 13.91
N LEU A 229 6.37 13.30 13.92
CA LEU A 229 5.51 13.04 12.77
C LEU A 229 4.41 14.09 12.62
N LYS A 230 3.89 14.64 13.73
CA LYS A 230 2.97 15.78 13.71
C LYS A 230 3.64 17.01 13.09
N ASP A 231 4.86 17.34 13.55
CA ASP A 231 5.64 18.44 13.00
C ASP A 231 5.92 18.25 11.49
N TYR A 232 6.20 17.01 11.07
CA TYR A 232 6.36 16.66 9.66
C TYR A 232 5.05 16.83 8.86
N ALA A 233 3.91 16.34 9.39
CA ALA A 233 2.61 16.47 8.76
C ALA A 233 2.24 17.96 8.53
N ASP A 234 2.48 18.80 9.53
CA ASP A 234 2.26 20.25 9.47
C ASP A 234 3.19 20.93 8.45
N GLY A 235 4.43 20.47 8.35
CA GLY A 235 5.39 20.90 7.33
C GLY A 235 4.93 20.56 5.91
N ILE A 236 4.51 19.30 5.68
CA ILE A 236 4.05 18.83 4.37
C ILE A 236 2.75 19.53 3.94
N LYS A 237 1.82 19.78 4.86
CA LYS A 237 0.57 20.51 4.55
C LYS A 237 0.84 21.87 3.90
N LYS A 238 1.91 22.56 4.32
CA LYS A 238 2.33 23.85 3.76
C LYS A 238 2.87 23.74 2.34
N THR A 239 3.55 22.63 2.00
CA THR A 239 4.21 22.44 0.70
C THR A 239 3.34 21.72 -0.31
N ARG A 240 2.58 20.69 0.11
CA ARG A 240 1.79 19.80 -0.76
C ARG A 240 0.29 20.14 -0.82
N ARG A 241 -0.22 21.02 0.06
CA ARG A 241 -1.62 21.50 0.10
C ARG A 241 -2.69 20.43 0.34
N TYR A 242 -2.32 19.27 0.84
CA TYR A 242 -3.25 18.26 1.35
C TYR A 242 -2.79 17.74 2.72
N LYS A 243 -3.65 16.98 3.39
CA LYS A 243 -3.42 16.50 4.76
C LYS A 243 -2.82 15.10 4.76
N ILE A 244 -1.99 14.81 5.76
CA ILE A 244 -1.55 13.45 6.05
C ILE A 244 -2.06 13.10 7.43
N ARG A 245 -2.75 11.97 7.53
CA ARG A 245 -3.10 11.36 8.81
C ARG A 245 -2.15 10.22 9.09
N PHE A 246 -1.59 10.21 10.30
CA PHE A 246 -0.77 9.10 10.78
C PHE A 246 -1.54 8.32 11.83
N ASP A 247 -1.58 7.01 11.67
CA ASP A 247 -1.89 6.08 12.75
C ASP A 247 -0.59 5.35 13.11
N LEU A 248 -0.31 5.22 14.41
CA LEU A 248 0.86 4.53 14.94
C LEU A 248 0.40 3.38 15.81
N ILE A 249 0.88 2.18 15.50
CA ILE A 249 0.62 0.98 16.30
C ILE A 249 1.97 0.42 16.76
N SER A 250 2.16 0.43 18.07
CA SER A 250 3.22 -0.37 18.68
C SER A 250 2.71 -1.76 19.04
N VAL A 251 3.50 -2.78 18.75
CA VAL A 251 3.26 -4.19 19.07
C VAL A 251 4.37 -4.74 19.97
N ASP A 252 4.17 -5.91 20.55
CA ASP A 252 5.24 -6.69 21.18
C ASP A 252 5.02 -8.19 20.97
N HIS A 253 5.92 -9.02 21.51
CA HIS A 253 5.88 -10.48 21.37
C HIS A 253 4.60 -11.15 21.89
N ASN A 254 3.79 -10.47 22.70
CA ASN A 254 2.51 -10.98 23.21
C ASN A 254 1.34 -10.66 22.26
N CYS A 255 1.53 -9.77 21.28
CA CYS A 255 0.50 -9.46 20.30
C CYS A 255 0.19 -10.66 19.41
N ILE A 256 -1.10 -10.87 19.13
CA ILE A 256 -1.57 -11.73 18.05
C ILE A 256 -0.85 -11.37 16.75
N ASN A 257 -0.52 -12.40 15.97
CA ASN A 257 0.16 -12.26 14.69
C ASN A 257 1.49 -11.52 14.75
N TYR A 258 2.08 -11.27 15.93
CA TYR A 258 3.38 -10.62 16.04
C TYR A 258 4.37 -11.25 15.06
N LYS A 259 4.48 -12.59 15.07
CA LYS A 259 5.30 -13.38 14.13
C LYS A 259 5.06 -13.05 12.66
N LYS A 260 3.84 -12.74 12.21
CA LYS A 260 3.54 -12.37 10.81
C LYS A 260 4.01 -10.94 10.46
N LEU A 261 4.25 -10.10 11.45
CA LEU A 261 4.77 -8.73 11.33
C LEU A 261 6.31 -8.63 11.38
N HIS A 262 7.07 -9.72 11.15
CA HIS A 262 8.55 -9.67 11.15
C HIS A 262 9.11 -9.07 9.86
N ASN A 263 8.34 -9.19 8.77
CA ASN A 263 8.80 -8.76 7.47
C ASN A 263 8.81 -7.23 7.41
N ARG A 264 9.97 -6.67 7.05
CA ARG A 264 10.15 -5.23 6.87
C ARG A 264 9.55 -4.82 5.54
N ARG A 265 8.48 -4.05 5.58
CA ARG A 265 7.67 -3.76 4.39
C ARG A 265 7.14 -2.33 4.37
N ILE A 266 7.09 -1.76 3.18
CA ILE A 266 6.27 -0.60 2.86
C ILE A 266 5.17 -1.10 1.93
N ILE A 267 3.92 -0.86 2.26
CA ILE A 267 2.76 -1.39 1.54
C ILE A 267 1.90 -0.22 1.12
N SER A 268 1.62 -0.13 -0.19
CA SER A 268 0.73 0.85 -0.79
C SER A 268 -0.53 0.17 -1.33
N ASN A 269 -1.40 0.91 -2.01
CA ASN A 269 -2.57 0.39 -2.73
C ASN A 269 -2.15 -0.66 -3.78
N TYR A 270 -1.06 -0.41 -4.51
CA TYR A 270 -0.69 -1.22 -5.69
C TYR A 270 0.75 -1.76 -5.71
N PHE A 271 1.53 -1.56 -4.64
CA PHE A 271 2.88 -2.11 -4.54
C PHE A 271 3.28 -2.47 -3.13
N VAL A 272 4.30 -3.32 -3.02
CA VAL A 272 4.98 -3.68 -1.78
C VAL A 272 6.47 -3.47 -1.98
N VAL A 273 7.10 -2.71 -1.09
CA VAL A 273 8.55 -2.67 -0.92
C VAL A 273 8.94 -3.60 0.21
N ARG A 274 9.97 -4.44 0.01
CA ARG A 274 10.50 -5.36 1.02
C ARG A 274 12.00 -5.09 1.19
N ALA A 275 12.48 -5.10 2.42
CA ALA A 275 13.90 -5.03 2.73
C ALA A 275 14.32 -6.27 3.51
N ASP A 276 15.44 -6.89 3.15
CA ASP A 276 15.89 -8.11 3.82
C ASP A 276 16.30 -7.85 5.27
N TYR A 277 16.94 -6.71 5.56
CA TYR A 277 17.48 -6.41 6.87
C TYR A 277 16.68 -5.36 7.65
N LYS A 278 16.59 -4.11 7.16
CA LYS A 278 15.94 -2.99 7.87
C LYS A 278 15.47 -1.87 6.92
N LEU A 279 14.35 -1.22 7.26
CA LEU A 279 13.91 0.02 6.58
C LEU A 279 14.65 1.27 7.04
N GLN A 280 15.35 1.19 8.17
CA GLN A 280 16.36 2.15 8.58
C GLN A 280 17.63 1.96 7.72
N ALA A 281 17.48 2.08 6.41
CA ALA A 281 18.45 1.62 5.42
C ALA A 281 19.56 2.65 5.18
N PHE A 282 19.25 3.95 5.24
CA PHE A 282 20.16 5.01 4.80
C PHE A 282 20.46 6.03 5.90
N LYS A 283 21.68 6.56 5.90
CA LYS A 283 22.15 7.68 6.73
C LYS A 283 23.14 8.51 5.91
N ASP A 284 22.96 9.82 5.87
CA ASP A 284 23.89 10.75 5.21
C ASP A 284 24.21 10.34 3.75
N ASN A 285 23.19 9.94 2.98
CA ASN A 285 23.30 9.42 1.60
C ASN A 285 24.17 8.17 1.45
N MET A 286 24.29 7.37 2.52
CA MET A 286 24.98 6.09 2.52
C MET A 286 24.08 4.98 3.03
N SER A 287 24.24 3.78 2.47
CA SER A 287 23.65 2.57 3.04
C SER A 287 24.27 2.26 4.40
N THR A 288 23.44 1.78 5.34
CA THR A 288 23.84 1.41 6.70
C THR A 288 23.85 -0.11 6.94
N ALA A 289 23.65 -0.89 5.88
CA ALA A 289 23.77 -2.34 5.89
C ALA A 289 23.88 -2.91 4.48
N THR A 290 24.47 -4.10 4.38
CA THR A 290 24.36 -4.95 3.20
C THR A 290 22.99 -5.63 3.20
N GLN A 291 22.16 -5.36 2.20
CA GLN A 291 20.82 -5.95 2.04
C GLN A 291 20.29 -5.74 0.62
N THR A 292 19.31 -6.53 0.21
CA THR A 292 18.52 -6.25 -0.99
C THR A 292 17.22 -5.55 -0.60
N ILE A 293 16.84 -4.53 -1.38
CA ILE A 293 15.52 -3.88 -1.30
C ILE A 293 14.78 -4.17 -2.60
N PHE A 294 13.56 -4.70 -2.47
CA PHE A 294 12.68 -5.07 -3.57
C PHE A 294 11.52 -4.11 -3.65
N TYR A 295 11.17 -3.65 -4.85
CA TYR A 295 9.90 -3.00 -5.18
C TYR A 295 9.12 -3.95 -6.08
N ASP A 296 7.95 -4.38 -5.62
CA ASP A 296 7.09 -5.29 -6.36
C ASP A 296 5.69 -4.65 -6.51
N ALA A 297 5.24 -4.35 -7.74
CA ALA A 297 3.82 -4.10 -7.98
C ALA A 297 3.02 -5.38 -7.66
N LEU A 298 1.74 -5.25 -7.29
CA LEU A 298 0.96 -6.38 -6.74
C LEU A 298 0.97 -7.64 -7.59
N PHE A 299 1.07 -7.47 -8.92
CA PHE A 299 0.96 -8.52 -9.90
C PHE A 299 2.24 -8.78 -10.70
N SER A 300 3.36 -8.20 -10.27
CA SER A 300 4.69 -8.39 -10.90
C SER A 300 5.21 -9.84 -10.93
N LYS A 301 4.66 -10.70 -10.07
CA LYS A 301 5.00 -12.13 -10.02
C LYS A 301 3.86 -13.03 -10.45
N ILE A 302 2.85 -12.49 -11.15
CA ILE A 302 1.91 -13.32 -11.90
C ILE A 302 2.64 -13.82 -13.15
N VAL A 303 3.17 -15.04 -13.05
CA VAL A 303 3.57 -15.81 -14.22
C VAL A 303 2.29 -16.39 -14.84
N PRO A 304 2.17 -16.51 -16.18
CA PRO A 304 1.03 -17.20 -16.79
C PRO A 304 0.96 -18.64 -16.25
N LEU A 305 -0.20 -19.03 -15.73
CA LEU A 305 -0.63 -20.43 -15.57
C LEU A 305 0.07 -21.31 -14.51
N LYS A 306 0.75 -20.74 -13.50
CA LYS A 306 1.06 -21.50 -12.26
C LYS A 306 0.47 -20.79 -11.04
N PRO A 307 -0.16 -21.52 -10.10
CA PRO A 307 -0.55 -20.94 -8.82
C PRO A 307 0.73 -20.37 -8.20
N SER A 308 0.79 -19.04 -8.15
CA SER A 308 1.90 -18.32 -7.56
C SER A 308 2.15 -18.89 -6.16
N GLY A 309 3.41 -19.16 -5.85
CA GLY A 309 3.82 -19.63 -4.53
C GLY A 309 3.31 -18.72 -3.41
N PRO A 310 3.54 -19.09 -2.14
CA PRO A 310 3.12 -18.30 -0.98
C PRO A 310 3.63 -16.84 -0.97
N ASP A 311 4.55 -16.48 -1.86
CA ASP A 311 5.30 -15.21 -1.86
C ASP A 311 4.90 -14.19 -2.95
N SER A 312 3.69 -14.28 -3.53
CA SER A 312 3.26 -13.21 -4.46
C SER A 312 3.04 -11.88 -3.73
N PRO A 313 3.35 -10.72 -4.35
CA PRO A 313 3.24 -9.41 -3.70
C PRO A 313 1.82 -9.11 -3.21
N ILE A 314 0.78 -9.42 -4.01
CA ILE A 314 -0.62 -9.30 -3.60
C ILE A 314 -0.99 -10.16 -2.39
N LYS A 315 -0.57 -11.44 -2.34
CA LYS A 315 -0.84 -12.31 -1.18
C LYS A 315 -0.13 -11.78 0.06
N SER A 316 1.11 -11.35 -0.11
CA SER A 316 1.93 -10.72 0.92
C SER A 316 1.27 -9.45 1.47
N GLN A 317 0.75 -8.57 0.61
CA GLN A 317 -0.02 -7.38 1.00
C GLN A 317 -1.26 -7.77 1.81
N LEU A 318 -2.11 -8.64 1.26
CA LEU A 318 -3.38 -9.04 1.89
C LEU A 318 -3.15 -9.70 3.26
N GLN A 319 -2.16 -10.58 3.37
CA GLN A 319 -1.82 -11.24 4.65
C GLN A 319 -1.33 -10.25 5.71
N THR A 320 -0.52 -9.25 5.32
CA THR A 320 -0.05 -8.24 6.27
C THR A 320 -1.21 -7.33 6.71
N ILE A 321 -2.05 -6.88 5.78
CA ILE A 321 -3.26 -6.10 6.08
C ILE A 321 -4.18 -6.87 7.03
N GLU A 322 -4.47 -8.14 6.74
CA GLU A 322 -5.33 -8.96 7.61
C GLU A 322 -4.71 -9.15 9.00
N SER A 323 -3.40 -9.42 9.07
CA SER A 323 -2.71 -9.59 10.34
C SER A 323 -2.80 -8.34 11.22
N ILE A 324 -2.69 -7.16 10.63
CA ILE A 324 -2.85 -5.87 11.31
C ILE A 324 -4.31 -5.64 11.69
N ARG A 325 -5.27 -6.04 10.85
CA ARG A 325 -6.71 -5.88 11.10
C ARG A 325 -7.12 -6.70 12.32
N GLU A 326 -6.75 -7.98 12.33
CA GLU A 326 -6.98 -8.87 13.47
C GLU A 326 -6.35 -8.29 14.75
N LEU A 327 -5.15 -7.71 14.67
CA LEU A 327 -4.50 -7.06 15.80
C LEU A 327 -5.33 -5.90 16.37
N ILE A 328 -5.82 -5.01 15.49
CA ILE A 328 -6.64 -3.86 15.88
C ILE A 328 -7.99 -4.32 16.45
N GLN A 329 -8.69 -5.24 15.77
CA GLN A 329 -10.01 -5.74 16.19
C GLN A 329 -9.97 -6.44 17.55
N ASN A 330 -8.86 -7.10 17.90
CA ASN A 330 -8.66 -7.73 19.20
C ASN A 330 -8.06 -6.77 20.25
N GLY A 331 -7.86 -5.49 19.91
CA GLY A 331 -7.27 -4.50 20.82
C GLY A 331 -5.84 -4.85 21.26
N CYS A 332 -5.13 -5.64 20.47
CA CYS A 332 -3.84 -6.22 20.83
C CYS A 332 -2.65 -5.36 20.38
N CYS A 333 -2.62 -4.10 20.79
CA CYS A 333 -1.44 -3.24 20.64
C CYS A 333 -0.91 -2.82 22.01
N ARG A 334 0.38 -2.55 22.04
CA ARG A 334 1.08 -2.05 23.22
C ARG A 334 0.83 -0.57 23.42
N LYS A 335 0.92 0.21 22.34
CA LYS A 335 0.63 1.64 22.30
C LYS A 335 -0.02 2.00 20.97
N TYR A 336 -0.90 2.99 20.99
CA TYR A 336 -1.58 3.53 19.83
C TYR A 336 -1.59 5.05 19.89
N ALA A 337 -1.43 5.69 18.73
CA ALA A 337 -1.69 7.12 18.55
C ALA A 337 -2.25 7.39 17.17
N SER A 338 -3.14 8.37 17.08
CA SER A 338 -3.65 8.90 15.81
C SER A 338 -3.35 10.38 15.73
N ILE A 339 -2.67 10.81 14.67
CA ILE A 339 -2.34 12.20 14.39
C ILE A 339 -3.29 12.67 13.31
N VAL A 340 -4.29 13.43 13.74
CA VAL A 340 -5.30 14.04 12.87
C VAL A 340 -5.16 15.56 12.90
N ASP A 341 -5.36 16.20 11.76
CA ASP A 341 -5.31 17.66 11.62
C ASP A 341 -6.29 18.35 12.58
N LYS A 342 -5.83 19.39 13.30
CA LYS A 342 -6.55 20.17 14.33
C LYS A 342 -6.75 19.49 15.70
N GLN A 343 -6.14 18.36 15.98
CA GLN A 343 -6.13 17.83 17.35
C GLN A 343 -5.05 18.55 18.18
N GLU A 344 -5.46 19.35 19.17
CA GLU A 344 -4.54 20.08 20.05
C GLU A 344 -3.62 19.11 20.83
N GLU A 345 -4.19 18.03 21.34
CA GLU A 345 -3.47 16.96 22.03
C GLU A 345 -3.70 15.60 21.34
N THR A 346 -2.62 14.96 20.89
CA THR A 346 -2.65 13.56 20.47
C THR A 346 -2.54 12.69 21.72
N SER A 347 -3.60 11.99 22.09
CA SER A 347 -3.56 11.05 23.20
C SER A 347 -2.91 9.74 22.78
N VAL A 348 -2.00 9.24 23.63
CA VAL A 348 -1.44 7.89 23.49
C VAL A 348 -2.26 6.94 24.35
N THR A 349 -2.73 5.85 23.75
CA THR A 349 -3.55 4.85 24.42
C THR A 349 -2.89 3.48 24.35
N THR A 350 -3.28 2.57 25.24
CA THR A 350 -2.87 1.14 25.20
C THR A 350 -3.92 0.27 24.51
N ILE A 351 -5.02 0.86 24.08
CA ILE A 351 -6.08 0.21 23.30
C ILE A 351 -5.97 0.72 21.87
N CYS A 352 -6.01 -0.18 20.90
CA CYS A 352 -5.98 0.20 19.50
C CYS A 352 -7.26 0.95 19.19
N GLY A 353 -7.14 2.20 18.71
CA GLY A 353 -8.29 2.94 18.22
C GLY A 353 -8.82 2.36 16.92
N THR A 354 -9.89 2.96 16.40
CA THR A 354 -10.33 2.73 15.03
C THR A 354 -9.27 3.28 14.07
N CYS A 355 -8.44 2.39 13.53
CA CYS A 355 -7.52 2.71 12.43
C CYS A 355 -8.35 2.97 11.17
N THR A 356 -8.21 4.13 10.55
CA THR A 356 -8.96 4.51 9.34
C THR A 356 -8.07 4.54 8.11
N ASN A 357 -7.00 3.74 8.11
CA ASN A 357 -6.15 3.63 6.94
C ASN A 357 -6.93 2.93 5.82
N ARG A 358 -7.03 3.56 4.64
CA ARG A 358 -7.80 3.06 3.49
C ARG A 358 -7.37 1.68 2.97
N LEU A 359 -6.15 1.22 3.27
CA LEU A 359 -5.74 -0.16 2.96
C LEU A 359 -6.49 -1.19 3.83
N MET A 360 -6.95 -0.77 5.00
CA MET A 360 -7.65 -1.59 5.98
C MET A 360 -9.16 -1.63 5.70
N GLU A 361 -9.69 -0.64 5.00
CA GLU A 361 -11.08 -0.56 4.54
C GLU A 361 -11.33 -1.66 3.50
N ASN A 362 -12.08 -2.68 3.89
CA ASN A 362 -12.68 -3.61 2.94
C ASN A 362 -14.04 -3.99 3.50
N ASP A 363 -15.07 -3.34 2.97
CA ASP A 363 -16.40 -3.91 2.85
C ASP A 363 -16.43 -4.91 1.68
#